data_AF-A0A2M7XAJ6-F1
#
_entry.id   AF-A0A2M7XAJ6-F1
#
_cell.length_a   1.000
_cell.length_b   1.000
_cell.length_c   1.000
_cell.angle_alpha   90.00
_cell.angle_beta   90.00
_cell.angle_gamma   90.00
#
_symmetry.space_group_name_H-M   'P 1'
#
loop_
_entity.id
_entity.type
_entity.pdbx_description
1 polymer ?
#
loop_
_entity_poly.entity_id
_entity_poly.type
_entity_poly.pdbx_seq_one_letter_code
_entity_poly.pdbx_strand_id
1 'polypeptide(L)' 'VWGKLTEDELLKLEGHQKKLTGLIQERYAITRDEAHRQVKTFFAKQH' A
#
# COMPACT_ATOMS: atom_id res chain seq x y z
N VAL A 1 1.66 8.07 6.19
CA VAL A 1 1.99 6.89 5.35
C VAL A 1 1.39 7.17 3.99
N TRP A 2 2.20 7.18 2.93
CA TRP A 2 1.81 7.51 1.55
C TRP A 2 0.97 8.79 1.36
N GLY A 3 1.59 9.97 1.48
CA GLY A 3 0.87 11.26 1.31
C GLY A 3 0.22 11.52 -0.07
N LYS A 4 0.46 10.67 -1.07
CA LYS A 4 -0.23 10.71 -2.39
C LYS A 4 -1.41 9.73 -2.51
N LEU A 5 -1.60 8.83 -1.53
CA LEU A 5 -2.72 7.90 -1.49
C LEU A 5 -3.67 8.37 -0.40
N THR A 6 -4.94 8.50 -0.75
CA THR A 6 -5.97 8.91 0.21
C THR A 6 -6.37 7.70 1.08
N GLU A 7 -6.73 7.91 2.35
CA GLU A 7 -7.23 6.82 3.21
C GLU A 7 -8.40 6.06 2.57
N ASP A 8 -9.30 6.76 1.86
CA ASP A 8 -10.37 6.16 1.04
C ASP A 8 -9.87 5.17 -0.03
N GLU A 9 -8.75 5.48 -0.69
CA GLU A 9 -8.15 4.59 -1.68
C GLU A 9 -7.53 3.36 -1.02
N LEU A 10 -6.94 3.54 0.16
CA LEU A 10 -6.39 2.44 0.95
C LEU A 10 -7.50 1.52 1.48
N LEU A 11 -8.62 2.10 1.93
CA LEU A 11 -9.83 1.38 2.38
C LEU A 11 -10.52 0.64 1.22
N LYS A 12 -10.62 1.25 0.03
CA LYS A 12 -11.13 0.54 -1.17
C LYS A 12 -10.24 -0.62 -1.61
N LEU A 13 -8.97 -0.59 -1.24
CA LEU A 13 -8.00 -1.64 -1.52
C LEU A 13 -7.81 -2.59 -0.32
N GLU A 14 -8.58 -2.41 0.75
CA GLU A 14 -8.57 -3.28 1.92
C GLU A 14 -8.95 -4.71 1.46
N GLY A 15 -8.06 -5.67 1.72
CA GLY A 15 -8.16 -7.04 1.18
C GLY A 15 -7.44 -7.30 -0.15
N HIS A 16 -7.00 -6.26 -0.87
CA HIS A 16 -6.29 -6.37 -2.14
C HIS A 16 -4.80 -5.99 -2.04
N GLN A 17 -4.05 -6.62 -1.13
CA GLN A 17 -2.62 -6.37 -0.89
C GLN A 17 -1.76 -6.32 -2.17
N LYS A 18 -1.97 -7.25 -3.11
CA LYS A 18 -1.22 -7.29 -4.39
C LYS A 18 -1.46 -6.04 -5.24
N LYS A 19 -2.70 -5.54 -5.29
CA LYS A 19 -3.09 -4.37 -6.07
C LYS A 19 -2.50 -3.10 -5.45
N LEU A 20 -2.58 -2.99 -4.13
CA LEU A 20 -1.98 -1.90 -3.38
C LEU A 20 -0.45 -1.87 -3.54
N THR A 21 0.20 -3.03 -3.49
CA THR A 21 1.65 -3.16 -3.71
C THR A 21 2.06 -2.64 -5.09
N GLY A 22 1.34 -2.99 -6.16
CA GLY A 22 1.61 -2.50 -7.51
C GLY A 22 1.44 -0.97 -7.62
N LEU A 23 0.36 -0.44 -7.06
CA LEU A 23 0.11 1.01 -7.01
C LEU A 23 1.23 1.76 -6.29
N ILE A 24 1.70 1.26 -5.15
CA ILE A 24 2.77 1.91 -4.38
C ILE A 24 4.10 1.81 -5.11
N GLN A 25 4.40 0.65 -5.70
CA GLN A 25 5.60 0.45 -6.51
C GLN A 25 5.68 1.49 -7.62
N GLU A 26 4.59 1.71 -8.36
CA GLU A 26 4.52 2.68 -9.47
C GLU A 26 4.51 4.14 -8.98
N ARG A 27 3.70 4.47 -7.96
CA ARG A 27 3.52 5.85 -7.49
C ARG A 27 4.73 6.41 -6.76
N TYR A 28 5.45 5.56 -6.04
CA TYR A 28 6.61 5.95 -5.24
C TYR A 28 7.94 5.52 -5.87
N ALA A 29 7.91 4.86 -7.03
CA ALA A 29 9.10 4.38 -7.73
C ALA A 29 10.04 3.56 -6.83
N ILE A 30 9.46 2.75 -5.95
CA ILE A 30 10.18 1.88 -5.02
C ILE A 30 10.19 0.43 -5.52
N THR A 31 11.04 -0.40 -4.91
CA THR A 31 11.06 -1.83 -5.23
C THR A 31 9.76 -2.51 -4.79
N ARG A 32 9.43 -3.62 -5.45
CA ARG A 32 8.26 -4.42 -5.10
C ARG A 32 8.32 -4.95 -3.65
N ASP A 33 9.53 -5.26 -3.17
CA ASP A 33 9.76 -5.73 -1.80
C ASP A 33 9.48 -4.62 -0.76
N GLU A 34 9.98 -3.41 -1.02
CA GLU A 34 9.73 -2.22 -0.21
C GLU A 34 8.22 -1.91 -0.14
N ALA A 35 7.54 -1.90 -1.30
CA ALA A 35 6.10 -1.71 -1.38
C ALA A 35 5.34 -2.78 -0.59
N HIS A 36 5.71 -4.05 -0.73
CA HIS A 36 5.08 -5.15 0.01
C HIS A 36 5.27 -5.00 1.52
N ARG A 37 6.46 -4.63 2.01
CA ARG A 37 6.70 -4.40 3.44
C ARG A 37 5.82 -3.28 4.00
N GLN A 38 5.71 -2.17 3.27
CA GLN A 38 4.88 -1.04 3.70
C GLN A 38 3.39 -1.40 3.68
N VAL A 39 2.92 -2.14 2.67
CA VAL A 39 1.56 -2.72 2.61
C VAL A 39 1.29 -3.65 3.78
N LYS A 40 2.18 -4.61 4.04
CA LYS A 40 2.04 -5.54 5.16
C LYS A 40 1.98 -4.82 6.51
N THR A 41 2.81 -3.78 6.68
CA THR A 41 2.82 -2.94 7.90
C THR A 41 1.53 -2.13 8.05
N PHE A 42 0.97 -1.62 6.94
CA PHE A 42 -0.31 -0.92 6.94
C PHE A 42 -1.45 -1.83 7.39
N PHE A 43 -1.57 -3.02 6.80
CA PHE A 43 -2.57 -4.02 7.19
C PHE A 43 -2.38 -4.55 8.60
N ALA A 44 -1.15 -4.67 9.09
CA ALA A 44 -0.87 -5.08 10.47
C ALA A 44 -1.20 -3.99 11.51
N LYS A 45 -1.19 -2.70 11.11
CA LYS A 45 -1.56 -1.57 11.98
C LYS A 45 -3.06 -1.27 12.00
N GLN A 46 -3.81 -1.70 10.99
CA GLN A 46 -5.28 -1.60 10.90
C GLN A 46 -5.99 -2.72 11.71
N HIS A 47 -5.28 -3.33 12.66
CA HIS A 47 -5.78 -4.42 13.50
C HIS A 47 -6.11 -3.93 14.92
#